data_AF-A0A5R1Z1X8-F1
#
_entry.id   AF-A0A5R1Z1X8-F1
#
_cell.length_a   1.000
_cell.length_b   1.000
_cell.length_c   1.000
_cell.angle_alpha   90.00
_cell.angle_beta   90.00
_cell.angle_gamma   90.00
#
_symmetry.space_group_name_H-M   'P 1'
#
loop_
_entity.id
_entity.type
_entity.pdbx_description
1 polymer ?
#
loop_
_entity_poly.entity_id
_entity_poly.type
_entity_poly.pdbx_seq_one_letter_code
_entity_poly.pdbx_strand_id
1 'polypeptide(L)'
;LRPMPTPPLNPKRGGDVIVTGLGCAQLQPERLLEGTEDVPAIAVESASIVRLQDEQHVGFKSMVDDILRVAERHLTKLNQRQRETCPASELVVGMQCGGSDAFSGVTANPAVGYASDLLVRCGATVMFSEVTEVRDAIHLLTPRAINEAVGKRLLDEMAWYDNYLEMGKTDRGATPSPRN
;
A
#
# COMPACT_ATOMS: atom_id res chain seq x y z
N LEU A 1 -2.55 2.31 -17.17
CA LEU A 1 -2.99 2.14 -15.77
C LEU A 1 -1.71 1.98 -14.94
N ARG A 2 -1.34 2.96 -14.10
CA ARG A 2 -0.31 2.69 -13.08
C ARG A 2 -0.87 1.53 -12.23
N PRO A 3 -0.14 0.42 -12.08
CA PRO A 3 -0.64 -0.73 -11.34
C PRO A 3 -0.97 -0.31 -9.90
N MET A 4 -1.97 -0.96 -9.31
CA MET A 4 -2.35 -0.73 -7.90
C MET A 4 -1.09 -0.83 -7.01
N PRO A 5 -0.99 -0.02 -5.93
CA PRO A 5 0.16 -0.03 -5.03
C PRO A 5 0.25 -1.36 -4.27
N THR A 6 0.79 -2.37 -4.94
CA THR A 6 1.29 -3.68 -4.46
C THR A 6 0.61 -4.29 -3.20
N PRO A 7 -0.74 -4.29 -3.03
CA PRO A 7 -1.33 -4.82 -1.79
C PRO A 7 -1.03 -6.32 -1.54
N PRO A 8 -0.90 -7.19 -2.58
CA PRO A 8 -0.48 -8.57 -2.45
C PRO A 8 0.94 -8.76 -1.89
N LEU A 9 1.85 -7.82 -2.15
CA LEU A 9 3.26 -7.91 -1.77
C LEU A 9 3.53 -7.36 -0.36
N ASN A 10 2.49 -6.87 0.32
CA ASN A 10 2.63 -6.41 1.70
C ASN A 10 3.05 -7.59 2.60
N PRO A 11 4.12 -7.47 3.43
CA PRO A 11 4.60 -8.55 4.29
C PRO A 11 3.53 -9.16 5.21
N LYS A 12 2.50 -8.38 5.57
CA LYS A 12 1.35 -8.84 6.36
C LYS A 12 0.53 -9.93 5.66
N ARG A 13 0.61 -10.04 4.33
CA ARG A 13 0.01 -11.14 3.55
C ARG A 13 0.81 -12.43 3.66
N GLY A 14 2.05 -12.39 4.12
CA GLY A 14 2.90 -13.58 4.28
C GLY A 14 3.28 -14.26 2.98
N GLY A 15 3.19 -13.55 1.84
CA GLY A 15 3.35 -14.14 0.51
C GLY A 15 2.26 -15.15 0.15
N ASP A 16 1.15 -15.16 0.89
CA ASP A 16 0.08 -16.15 0.74
C ASP A 16 -1.20 -15.46 0.23
N VAL A 17 -1.45 -15.57 -1.07
CA VAL A 17 -2.50 -14.84 -1.78
C VAL A 17 -3.35 -15.83 -2.56
N ILE A 18 -4.67 -15.61 -2.51
CA ILE A 18 -5.66 -16.33 -3.34
C ILE A 18 -6.06 -15.40 -4.47
N VAL A 19 -6.09 -15.92 -5.69
CA VAL A 19 -6.51 -15.16 -6.87
C VAL A 19 -7.76 -15.78 -7.42
N THR A 20 -8.85 -15.01 -7.41
CA THR A 20 -10.12 -15.45 -7.99
C THR A 20 -10.38 -14.68 -9.27
N GLY A 21 -10.51 -15.40 -10.38
CA GLY A 21 -10.84 -14.86 -11.69
C GLY A 21 -12.15 -15.44 -12.21
N LEU A 22 -12.89 -14.65 -13.00
CA LEU A 22 -14.10 -15.15 -13.66
C LEU A 22 -13.79 -16.25 -14.67
N GLY A 23 -12.59 -16.28 -15.27
CA GLY A 23 -12.19 -17.27 -16.29
C GLY A 23 -12.42 -16.82 -17.73
N CYS A 24 -13.46 -16.01 -18.00
CA CYS A 24 -13.73 -15.43 -19.33
C CYS A 24 -13.16 -14.02 -19.55
N ALA A 25 -12.54 -13.42 -18.52
CA ALA A 25 -12.08 -12.04 -18.59
C ALA A 25 -10.88 -11.89 -19.54
N GLN A 26 -10.81 -10.74 -20.22
CA GLN A 26 -9.64 -10.39 -21.06
C GLN A 26 -8.34 -10.30 -20.23
N LEU A 27 -8.46 -9.98 -18.94
CA LEU A 27 -7.37 -10.04 -17.98
C LEU A 27 -7.42 -11.39 -17.25
N GLN A 28 -6.59 -12.32 -17.72
CA GLN A 28 -6.38 -13.60 -17.05
C GLN A 28 -5.51 -13.42 -15.79
N PRO A 29 -5.79 -14.13 -14.69
CA PRO A 29 -5.02 -14.08 -13.45
C PRO A 29 -3.50 -14.17 -13.65
N GLU A 30 -3.07 -15.03 -14.56
CA GLU A 30 -1.65 -15.31 -14.82
C GLU A 30 -0.92 -14.06 -15.33
N ARG A 31 -1.59 -13.26 -16.17
CA ARG A 31 -1.04 -11.98 -16.67
C ARG A 31 -0.89 -10.93 -15.58
N LEU A 32 -1.69 -11.01 -14.51
CA LEU A 32 -1.55 -10.13 -13.35
C LEU A 32 -0.36 -10.56 -12.48
N LEU A 33 -0.06 -11.85 -12.45
CA LEU A 33 0.97 -12.46 -11.62
C LEU A 33 2.38 -12.36 -12.22
N GLU A 34 2.50 -12.24 -13.55
CA GLU A 34 3.77 -12.08 -14.27
C GLU A 34 4.53 -10.77 -13.92
N GLY A 35 3.83 -9.76 -13.39
CA GLY A 35 4.43 -8.46 -13.06
C GLY A 35 4.64 -7.56 -14.29
N THR A 36 5.24 -6.39 -14.06
CA THR A 36 5.65 -5.40 -15.06
C THR A 36 7.06 -4.88 -14.73
N GLU A 37 7.64 -4.01 -15.55
CA GLU A 37 8.93 -3.36 -15.21
C GLU A 37 8.93 -2.71 -13.82
N ASP A 38 7.79 -2.13 -13.42
CA ASP A 38 7.61 -1.42 -12.14
C ASP A 38 7.05 -2.29 -11.01
N VAL A 39 6.54 -3.49 -11.31
CA VAL A 39 5.85 -4.35 -10.33
C VAL A 39 6.41 -5.75 -10.40
N PRO A 40 7.01 -6.26 -9.31
CA PRO A 40 7.57 -7.60 -9.34
C PRO A 40 6.46 -8.65 -9.48
N ALA A 41 6.82 -9.76 -10.13
CA ALA A 41 5.95 -10.91 -10.27
C ALA A 41 5.50 -11.43 -8.90
N ILE A 42 4.26 -11.88 -8.81
CA ILE A 42 3.70 -12.50 -7.61
C ILE A 42 3.66 -14.01 -7.88
N ALA A 43 4.55 -14.74 -7.22
CA ALA A 43 4.52 -16.20 -7.29
C ALA A 43 3.31 -16.72 -6.51
N VAL A 44 2.40 -17.41 -7.22
CA VAL A 44 1.21 -18.03 -6.66
C VAL A 44 1.14 -19.46 -7.16
N GLU A 45 0.90 -20.41 -6.26
CA GLU A 45 0.66 -21.80 -6.65
C GLU A 45 -0.59 -21.88 -7.52
N SER A 46 -0.59 -22.69 -8.58
CA SER A 46 -1.76 -22.83 -9.46
C SER A 46 -3.01 -23.24 -8.68
N ALA A 47 -2.84 -24.00 -7.59
CA ALA A 47 -3.93 -24.41 -6.72
C ALA A 47 -4.57 -23.26 -5.92
N SER A 48 -3.94 -22.08 -5.88
CA SER A 48 -4.42 -20.86 -5.23
C SER A 48 -5.12 -19.91 -6.22
N ILE A 49 -5.19 -20.30 -7.49
CA ILE A 49 -5.93 -19.59 -8.54
C ILE A 49 -7.26 -20.31 -8.75
N VAL A 50 -8.38 -19.62 -8.51
CA VAL A 50 -9.73 -20.14 -8.72
C VAL A 50 -10.35 -19.47 -9.93
N ARG A 51 -10.75 -20.27 -10.93
CA ARG A 51 -11.39 -19.82 -12.17
C ARG A 51 -12.86 -20.17 -12.15
N LEU A 52 -13.71 -19.18 -11.86
CA LEU A 52 -15.12 -19.44 -11.54
C LEU A 52 -15.90 -20.08 -12.69
N GLN A 53 -15.64 -19.71 -13.95
CA GLN A 53 -16.33 -20.27 -15.12
C GLN A 53 -15.56 -21.41 -15.79
N ASP A 54 -14.68 -22.09 -15.07
CA ASP A 54 -14.10 -23.34 -15.54
C ASP A 54 -15.18 -24.43 -15.71
N GLU A 55 -15.03 -25.29 -16.71
CA GLU A 55 -15.99 -26.35 -17.05
C GLU A 55 -16.24 -27.34 -15.90
N GLN A 56 -15.30 -27.43 -14.95
CA GLN A 56 -15.45 -28.24 -13.74
C GLN A 56 -16.54 -27.73 -12.78
N HIS A 57 -16.95 -26.46 -12.89
CA HIS A 57 -17.93 -25.87 -11.98
C HIS A 57 -19.36 -25.95 -12.53
N VAL A 58 -20.25 -26.55 -11.75
CA VAL A 58 -21.68 -26.63 -12.08
C VAL A 58 -22.48 -25.73 -11.15
N GLY A 59 -22.89 -24.57 -11.67
CA GLY A 59 -23.67 -23.57 -10.96
C GLY A 59 -22.86 -22.76 -9.93
N PHE A 60 -23.44 -21.66 -9.45
CA PHE A 60 -22.77 -20.70 -8.56
C PHE A 60 -22.25 -21.35 -7.26
N LYS A 61 -23.01 -22.29 -6.70
CA LYS A 61 -22.63 -22.97 -5.46
C LYS A 61 -21.30 -23.73 -5.61
N SER A 62 -21.11 -24.44 -6.73
CA SER A 62 -19.86 -25.17 -6.99
C SER A 62 -18.65 -24.24 -7.06
N MET A 63 -18.82 -23.03 -7.61
CA MET A 63 -17.76 -22.02 -7.67
C MET A 63 -17.39 -21.52 -6.27
N VAL A 64 -18.40 -21.21 -5.45
CA VAL A 64 -18.19 -20.74 -4.07
C VAL A 64 -17.55 -21.84 -3.21
N ASP A 65 -18.02 -23.07 -3.32
CA ASP A 65 -17.48 -24.21 -2.56
C ASP A 65 -15.98 -24.41 -2.88
N ASP A 66 -15.55 -24.17 -4.12
CA ASP A 66 -14.13 -24.24 -4.49
C ASP A 66 -13.30 -23.09 -3.93
N ILE A 67 -13.81 -21.84 -3.98
CA ILE A 67 -13.17 -20.70 -3.29
C ILE A 67 -12.99 -21.01 -1.81
N LEU A 68 -14.02 -21.53 -1.15
CA LEU A 68 -13.98 -21.84 0.28
C LEU A 68 -12.96 -22.94 0.60
N ARG A 69 -12.88 -23.98 -0.23
CA ARG A 69 -11.88 -25.05 -0.09
C ARG A 69 -10.46 -24.52 -0.21
N VAL A 70 -10.20 -23.66 -1.19
CA VAL A 70 -8.90 -23.00 -1.35
C VAL A 70 -8.63 -22.11 -0.13
N ALA A 71 -9.60 -21.30 0.29
CA ALA A 71 -9.46 -20.44 1.47
C ALA A 71 -9.14 -21.24 2.74
N GLU A 72 -9.80 -22.37 2.98
CA GLU A 72 -9.56 -23.22 4.15
C GLU A 72 -8.13 -23.78 4.18
N ARG A 73 -7.58 -24.19 3.03
CA ARG A 73 -6.18 -24.64 2.93
C ARG A 73 -5.22 -23.51 3.31
N HIS A 74 -5.43 -22.32 2.78
CA HIS A 74 -4.59 -21.15 3.08
C HIS A 74 -4.72 -20.75 4.56
N LEU A 75 -5.94 -20.73 5.11
CA LEU A 75 -6.18 -20.44 6.52
C LEU A 75 -5.49 -21.46 7.42
N THR A 76 -5.57 -22.75 7.10
CA THR A 76 -4.91 -23.83 7.86
C THR A 76 -3.40 -23.61 7.92
N LYS A 77 -2.77 -23.29 6.77
CA LYS A 77 -1.34 -22.97 6.70
C LYS A 77 -0.99 -21.69 7.48
N LEU A 78 -1.75 -20.62 7.29
CA LEU A 78 -1.51 -19.33 7.95
C LEU A 78 -1.71 -19.41 9.47
N ASN A 79 -2.61 -20.27 9.95
CA ASN A 79 -2.89 -20.47 11.37
C ASN A 79 -1.74 -21.18 12.12
N GLN A 80 -0.80 -21.80 11.39
CA GLN A 80 0.40 -22.41 11.99
C GLN A 80 1.53 -21.40 12.25
N ARG A 81 1.43 -20.17 11.73
CA ARG A 81 2.49 -19.16 11.85
C ARG A 81 2.59 -18.66 13.29
N GLN A 82 3.82 -18.52 13.77
CA GLN A 82 4.11 -17.93 15.07
C GLN A 82 4.91 -16.65 14.87
N ARG A 83 4.82 -15.75 15.85
CA ARG A 83 5.66 -14.54 15.87
C ARG A 83 7.04 -14.93 16.35
N GLU A 84 8.05 -14.32 15.75
CA GLU A 84 9.44 -14.46 16.13
C GLU A 84 10.02 -13.09 16.48
N THR A 85 11.12 -13.09 17.24
CA THR A 85 11.86 -11.86 17.50
C THR A 85 12.61 -11.45 16.23
N CYS A 86 12.26 -10.30 15.68
CA CYS A 86 12.93 -9.70 14.53
C CYS A 86 13.58 -8.37 14.93
N PRO A 87 14.66 -7.94 14.25
CA PRO A 87 15.24 -6.63 14.51
C PRO A 87 14.27 -5.52 14.09
N ALA A 88 14.34 -4.37 14.78
CA ALA A 88 13.48 -3.23 14.49
C ALA A 88 13.69 -2.65 13.07
N SER A 89 14.83 -2.95 12.43
CA SER A 89 15.12 -2.59 11.04
C SER A 89 14.14 -3.17 10.02
N GLU A 90 13.45 -4.26 10.35
CA GLU A 90 12.42 -4.87 9.48
C GLU A 90 11.09 -4.10 9.49
N LEU A 91 10.96 -3.06 10.32
CA LEU A 91 9.73 -2.28 10.40
C LEU A 91 9.62 -1.30 9.22
N VAL A 92 8.42 -1.26 8.65
CA VAL A 92 7.98 -0.23 7.71
C VAL A 92 6.78 0.49 8.33
N VAL A 93 6.97 1.75 8.71
CA VAL A 93 6.00 2.54 9.49
C VAL A 93 5.50 3.71 8.65
N GLY A 94 4.19 3.74 8.37
CA GLY A 94 3.52 4.86 7.74
C GLY A 94 2.88 5.77 8.77
N MET A 95 2.96 7.08 8.56
CA MET A 95 2.41 8.11 9.43
C MET A 95 1.48 9.02 8.62
N GLN A 96 0.33 9.34 9.20
CA GLN A 96 -0.64 10.29 8.68
C GLN A 96 -1.28 11.04 9.84
N CYS A 97 -1.70 12.26 9.58
CA CYS A 97 -2.55 13.04 10.45
C CYS A 97 -3.98 12.48 10.43
N GLY A 98 -4.71 12.69 11.53
CA GLY A 98 -6.15 12.45 11.61
C GLY A 98 -6.91 13.72 11.23
N GLY A 99 -7.74 14.22 12.15
CA GLY A 99 -8.15 15.62 12.14
C GLY A 99 -7.06 16.50 12.77
N SER A 100 -6.60 17.53 12.05
CA SER A 100 -5.66 18.48 12.62
C SER A 100 -6.34 19.38 13.65
N ASP A 101 -5.65 19.67 14.73
CA ASP A 101 -6.02 20.72 15.67
C ASP A 101 -4.84 21.68 15.91
N ALA A 102 -5.07 22.72 16.70
CA ALA A 102 -4.04 23.71 17.02
C ALA A 102 -2.87 23.16 17.86
N PHE A 103 -3.03 21.98 18.46
CA PHE A 103 -2.07 21.33 19.34
C PHE A 103 -1.25 20.23 18.65
N SER A 104 -1.74 19.66 17.54
CA SER A 104 -1.06 18.59 16.80
C SER A 104 0.38 18.96 16.46
N GLY A 105 0.59 20.18 15.95
CA GLY A 105 1.91 20.70 15.57
C GLY A 105 2.89 20.95 16.72
N VAL A 106 2.41 21.00 17.98
CA VAL A 106 3.23 21.24 19.17
C VAL A 106 3.25 20.07 20.16
N THR A 107 2.47 19.01 19.90
CA THR A 107 2.37 17.82 20.77
C THR A 107 2.63 16.52 20.01
N ALA A 108 1.62 15.97 19.34
CA ALA A 108 1.67 14.67 18.68
C ALA A 108 2.68 14.63 17.53
N ASN A 109 2.71 15.65 16.67
CA ASN A 109 3.58 15.66 15.49
C ASN A 109 5.07 15.72 15.89
N PRO A 110 5.50 16.57 16.85
CA PRO A 110 6.86 16.51 17.38
C PRO A 110 7.22 15.15 18.02
N ALA A 111 6.30 14.53 18.78
CA ALA A 111 6.53 13.23 19.40
C ALA A 111 6.71 12.12 18.35
N VAL A 112 5.85 12.12 17.32
CA VAL A 112 5.94 11.19 16.17
C VAL A 112 7.22 11.45 15.37
N GLY A 113 7.63 12.71 15.19
CA GLY A 113 8.90 13.07 14.57
C GLY A 113 10.11 12.48 15.31
N TYR A 114 10.14 12.63 16.64
CA TYR A 114 11.22 12.03 17.45
C TYR A 114 11.21 10.49 17.39
N ALA A 115 10.03 9.86 17.43
CA ALA A 115 9.91 8.42 17.26
C ALA A 115 10.36 7.95 15.87
N SER A 116 10.11 8.75 14.83
CA SER A 116 10.58 8.50 13.46
C SER A 116 12.10 8.42 13.42
N ASP A 117 12.78 9.38 14.03
CA ASP A 117 14.24 9.41 14.07
C ASP A 117 14.82 8.20 14.82
N LEU A 118 14.17 7.75 15.91
CA LEU A 118 14.56 6.53 16.61
C LEU A 118 14.44 5.29 15.72
N LEU A 119 13.34 5.17 14.96
CA LEU A 119 13.13 4.06 14.02
C LEU A 119 14.15 4.07 12.89
N VAL A 120 14.41 5.24 12.28
CA VAL A 120 15.43 5.39 11.23
C VAL A 120 16.82 5.02 11.77
N ARG A 121 17.16 5.41 13.00
CA ARG A 121 18.42 5.01 13.66
C ARG A 121 18.53 3.50 13.89
N CYS A 122 17.41 2.80 14.06
CA CYS A 122 17.36 1.34 14.12
C CYS A 122 17.43 0.67 12.74
N GLY A 123 17.51 1.43 11.64
CA GLY A 123 17.52 0.93 10.26
C GLY A 123 16.13 0.63 9.69
N ALA A 124 15.06 1.04 10.37
CA ALA A 124 13.69 0.87 9.88
C ALA A 124 13.36 1.86 8.75
N THR A 125 12.29 1.59 8.01
CA THR A 125 11.75 2.51 7.01
C THR A 125 10.57 3.28 7.60
N VAL A 126 10.63 4.61 7.53
CA VAL A 126 9.54 5.51 7.94
C VAL A 126 9.03 6.27 6.73
N MET A 127 7.71 6.37 6.60
CA MET A 127 7.03 7.07 5.52
C MET A 127 6.03 8.06 6.11
N PHE A 128 5.98 9.25 5.54
CA PHE A 128 4.89 10.21 5.75
C PHE A 128 4.27 10.52 4.39
N SER A 129 2.98 10.88 4.39
CA SER A 129 2.19 11.09 3.18
C SER A 129 1.51 12.46 3.22
N GLU A 130 0.33 12.59 2.62
CA GLU A 130 -0.54 13.78 2.70
C GLU A 130 0.04 15.02 2.01
N VAL A 131 0.13 14.94 0.68
CA VAL A 131 0.61 16.03 -0.19
C VAL A 131 -0.04 17.37 0.18
N THR A 132 -1.36 17.39 0.40
CA THR A 132 -2.11 18.60 0.75
C THR A 132 -1.67 19.24 2.07
N GLU A 133 -1.29 18.45 3.07
CA GLU A 133 -0.86 18.93 4.40
C GLU A 133 0.55 19.54 4.37
N VAL A 134 1.43 18.98 3.54
CA VAL A 134 2.84 19.39 3.48
C VAL A 134 3.13 20.39 2.37
N ARG A 135 2.17 20.62 1.46
CA ARG A 135 2.38 21.36 0.19
C ARG A 135 2.98 22.75 0.40
N ASP A 136 2.47 23.49 1.38
CA ASP A 136 2.89 24.88 1.61
C ASP A 136 4.18 24.95 2.45
N ALA A 137 4.53 23.85 3.13
CA ALA A 137 5.78 23.67 3.86
C ALA A 137 6.87 22.93 3.07
N ILE A 138 6.65 22.66 1.77
CA ILE A 138 7.56 21.84 0.95
C ILE A 138 9.00 22.39 0.91
N HIS A 139 9.13 23.71 1.00
CA HIS A 139 10.41 24.42 1.06
C HIS A 139 11.25 24.09 2.31
N LEU A 140 10.64 23.49 3.35
CA LEU A 140 11.33 22.97 4.54
C LEU A 140 11.73 21.48 4.38
N LEU A 141 11.10 20.76 3.47
CA LEU A 141 11.39 19.35 3.19
C LEU A 141 12.48 19.19 2.13
N THR A 142 12.46 20.00 1.07
CA THR A 142 13.43 19.89 -0.03
C THR A 142 14.90 20.05 0.39
N PRO A 143 15.28 20.92 1.36
CA PRO A 143 16.67 21.00 1.82
C PRO A 143 17.14 19.76 2.58
N ARG A 144 16.22 18.89 3.00
CA ARG A 144 16.51 17.63 3.72
C ARG A 144 16.67 16.44 2.78
N ALA A 145 16.49 16.63 1.47
CA ALA A 145 16.69 15.57 0.48
C ALA A 145 18.15 15.14 0.43
N ILE A 146 18.38 13.83 0.29
CA ILE A 146 19.74 13.26 0.24
C ILE A 146 20.53 13.72 -1.00
N ASN A 147 19.83 14.09 -2.07
CA ASN A 147 20.41 14.65 -3.29
C ASN A 147 19.36 15.43 -4.10
N GLU A 148 19.82 16.15 -5.13
CA GLU A 148 18.98 16.97 -6.01
C GLU A 148 17.93 16.15 -6.76
N ALA A 149 18.26 14.93 -7.20
CA ALA A 149 17.31 14.08 -7.92
C ALA A 149 16.09 13.72 -7.04
N VAL A 150 16.31 13.41 -5.76
CA VAL A 150 15.23 13.16 -4.79
C VAL A 150 14.45 14.43 -4.50
N GLY A 151 15.14 15.57 -4.31
CA GLY A 151 14.48 16.86 -4.10
C GLY A 151 13.59 17.26 -5.28
N LYS A 152 14.06 17.08 -6.51
CA LYS A 152 13.29 17.33 -7.73
C LYS A 152 12.08 16.41 -7.84
N ARG A 153 12.27 15.11 -7.56
CA ARG A 153 11.16 14.16 -7.58
C ARG A 153 10.06 14.54 -6.58
N LEU A 154 10.44 15.04 -5.40
CA LEU A 154 9.48 15.54 -4.43
C LEU A 154 8.66 16.73 -4.97
N LEU A 155 9.29 17.66 -5.66
CA LEU A 155 8.61 18.78 -6.32
C LEU A 155 7.69 18.33 -7.46
N ASP A 156 8.11 17.32 -8.24
CA ASP A 156 7.31 16.76 -9.33
C ASP A 156 5.99 16.16 -8.80
N GLU A 157 6.02 15.46 -7.65
CA GLU A 157 4.81 14.92 -7.03
C GLU A 157 3.86 16.04 -6.51
N MET A 158 4.41 17.16 -6.01
CA MET A 158 3.61 18.34 -5.62
C MET A 158 2.93 18.97 -6.83
N ALA A 159 3.68 19.17 -7.92
CA ALA A 159 3.15 19.74 -9.15
C ALA A 159 2.11 18.84 -9.81
N TRP A 160 2.33 17.52 -9.77
CA TRP A 160 1.35 16.53 -10.23
C TRP A 160 0.03 16.67 -9.47
N TYR A 161 0.08 16.80 -8.15
CA TYR A 161 -1.13 16.93 -7.33
C TYR A 161 -1.84 18.27 -7.51
N ASP A 162 -1.10 19.37 -7.66
CA ASP A 162 -1.68 20.68 -7.98
C ASP A 162 -2.45 20.63 -9.31
N ASN A 163 -1.86 20.03 -10.35
CA ASN A 163 -2.53 19.83 -11.64
C ASN A 163 -3.76 18.90 -11.54
N TYR A 164 -3.68 17.85 -10.72
CA TYR A 164 -4.82 16.96 -10.46
C TYR A 164 -6.01 17.73 -9.87
N LEU A 165 -5.77 18.62 -8.90
CA LEU A 165 -6.82 19.45 -8.30
C LEU A 165 -7.40 20.47 -9.29
N GLU A 166 -6.56 21.08 -10.13
CA GLU A 166 -7.00 21.99 -11.18
C GLU A 166 -7.91 21.29 -12.20
N MET A 167 -7.51 20.10 -12.67
CA MET A 167 -8.36 19.27 -13.54
C MET A 167 -9.69 18.89 -12.88
N GLY A 168 -9.67 18.63 -11.58
CA GLY A 168 -10.85 18.33 -10.78
C GLY A 168 -11.73 19.54 -10.47
N LYS A 169 -11.26 20.77 -10.73
CA LYS A 169 -11.88 22.04 -10.30
C LYS A 169 -12.16 22.08 -8.79
N THR A 170 -11.25 21.52 -8.01
CA THR A 170 -11.31 21.48 -6.54
C THR A 170 -10.11 22.21 -5.95
N ASP A 171 -10.25 22.73 -4.74
CA ASP A 171 -9.14 23.35 -4.00
C ASP A 171 -8.66 22.46 -2.83
N ARG A 172 -7.73 23.00 -2.05
CA ARG A 172 -7.21 22.38 -0.81
C ARG A 172 -7.95 22.85 0.45
N GLY A 173 -9.06 23.59 0.31
CA GLY A 173 -9.74 24.23 1.44
C GLY A 173 -10.38 23.26 2.43
N ALA A 174 -10.62 22.01 2.01
CA ALA A 174 -11.15 20.94 2.86
C ALA A 174 -10.08 20.21 3.69
N THR A 175 -8.79 20.58 3.58
CA THR A 175 -7.68 19.99 4.33
C THR A 175 -7.11 20.97 5.34
N PRO A 176 -6.84 20.55 6.59
CA PRO A 176 -6.93 19.18 7.10
C PRO A 176 -8.35 18.65 7.28
N SER A 177 -8.59 17.45 6.74
CA SER A 177 -9.91 16.84 6.78
C SER A 177 -10.18 16.28 8.19
N PRO A 178 -11.37 16.46 8.78
CA PRO A 178 -11.63 15.97 10.14
C PRO A 178 -11.63 14.44 10.31
N ARG A 179 -11.51 13.67 9.21
CA ARG A 179 -11.69 12.22 9.16
C ARG A 179 -10.67 11.56 8.23
N ASN A 180 -9.42 11.40 8.69
CA ASN A 180 -8.59 10.28 8.23
C ASN A 180 -8.84 9.05 9.10
#